data_AF-A0A7V2WR14-F1
#
_entry.id   AF-A0A7V2WR14-F1
#
_cell.length_a   1.000
_cell.length_b   1.000
_cell.length_c   1.000
_cell.angle_alpha   90.00
_cell.angle_beta   90.00
_cell.angle_gamma   90.00
#
_symmetry.space_group_name_H-M   'P 1'
#
loop_
_entity.id
_entity.type
_entity.pdbx_description
1 polymer ?
#
loop_
_entity_poly.entity_id
_entity_poly.type
_entity_poly.pdbx_seq_one_letter_code
_entity_poly.pdbx_strand_id
1 'polypeptide(L)'
;MKFEKSKINTVKRGAKKAVYDKSEIYSILDETEICNIAFIYNNKPFVQPINFGRLDDKIYIHGSLKNRMTNALLETEEVCLNVMILDAMKLTRSAFHHSVNYRSVMIFGSVKELTSDKDKLQGLKTIINHFVPNRWEYCRKPNKKELKATKVLEITIKTASAKIADTPPADKKDDLNLDFWTGTIPVKKVYDFPISDEFAKNKTKIPNHILDFVKEKNK
;
A
#
# COMPACT_ATOMS: atom_id res chain seq x y z
N MET A 1 -10.21 -6.04 -16.64
CA MET A 1 -10.27 -7.44 -16.16
C MET A 1 -10.63 -7.40 -14.69
N LYS A 2 -11.47 -8.32 -14.18
CA LYS A 2 -11.91 -8.32 -12.78
C LYS A 2 -11.39 -9.54 -12.04
N PHE A 3 -11.17 -9.43 -10.74
CA PHE A 3 -11.00 -10.59 -9.87
C PHE A 3 -12.35 -11.29 -9.71
N GLU A 4 -12.33 -12.62 -9.81
CA GLU A 4 -13.49 -13.42 -9.50
C GLU A 4 -13.83 -13.32 -8.00
N LYS A 5 -15.13 -13.30 -7.71
CA LYS A 5 -15.62 -13.25 -6.35
C LYS A 5 -15.58 -14.66 -5.76
N SER A 6 -15.03 -14.76 -4.55
CA SER A 6 -14.94 -15.98 -3.77
C SER A 6 -15.37 -15.70 -2.32
N LYS A 7 -15.40 -16.75 -1.49
CA LYS A 7 -15.77 -16.62 -0.08
C LYS A 7 -14.85 -15.67 0.69
N ILE A 8 -13.58 -15.58 0.31
CA ILE A 8 -12.55 -14.83 1.07
C ILE A 8 -12.45 -13.36 0.67
N ASN A 9 -12.73 -12.99 -0.59
CA ASN A 9 -12.64 -11.59 -1.03
C ASN A 9 -13.99 -10.85 -1.07
N THR A 10 -15.12 -11.56 -0.97
CA THR A 10 -16.45 -10.96 -1.10
C THR A 10 -16.76 -10.03 0.08
N VAL A 11 -16.88 -8.73 -0.20
CA VAL A 11 -17.28 -7.72 0.78
C VAL A 11 -18.77 -7.87 1.12
N LYS A 12 -19.08 -8.24 2.37
CA LYS A 12 -20.46 -8.38 2.84
C LYS A 12 -21.06 -7.04 3.29
N ARG A 13 -20.49 -6.41 4.33
CA ARG A 13 -20.99 -5.13 4.85
C ARG A 13 -20.57 -3.98 3.94
N GLY A 14 -21.55 -3.28 3.37
CA GLY A 14 -21.33 -2.18 2.45
C GLY A 14 -20.94 -2.64 1.04
N ALA A 15 -21.53 -3.74 0.56
CA ALA A 15 -21.25 -4.34 -0.74
C ALA A 15 -21.36 -3.36 -1.94
N LYS A 16 -22.20 -2.33 -1.86
CA LYS A 16 -22.28 -1.26 -2.87
C LYS A 16 -20.98 -0.45 -3.06
N LYS A 17 -20.05 -0.54 -2.10
CA LYS A 17 -18.72 0.09 -2.12
C LYS A 17 -17.65 -0.85 -2.67
N ALA A 18 -18.00 -2.09 -2.97
CA ALA A 18 -17.03 -3.13 -3.31
C ALA A 18 -16.64 -3.05 -4.78
N VAL A 19 -15.34 -3.02 -5.02
CA VAL A 19 -14.73 -2.98 -6.35
C VAL A 19 -13.88 -4.23 -6.52
N TYR A 20 -13.96 -4.83 -7.71
CA TYR A 20 -13.21 -6.03 -8.08
C TYR A 20 -12.46 -5.85 -9.41
N ASP A 21 -12.53 -4.67 -10.02
CA ASP A 21 -11.76 -4.40 -11.23
C ASP A 21 -10.26 -4.29 -10.90
N LYS A 22 -9.44 -5.02 -11.66
CA LYS A 22 -8.00 -5.07 -11.44
C LYS A 22 -7.36 -3.68 -11.59
N SER A 23 -7.80 -2.88 -12.56
CA SER A 23 -7.19 -1.57 -12.81
C SER A 23 -7.43 -0.61 -11.65
N GLU A 24 -8.67 -0.56 -11.13
CA GLU A 24 -8.99 0.25 -9.96
C GLU A 24 -8.25 -0.25 -8.71
N ILE A 25 -8.21 -1.56 -8.47
CA ILE A 25 -7.47 -2.13 -7.33
C ILE A 25 -5.97 -1.80 -7.42
N TYR A 26 -5.38 -1.94 -8.61
CA TYR A 26 -3.96 -1.67 -8.81
C TYR A 26 -3.64 -0.19 -8.68
N SER A 27 -4.52 0.71 -9.14
CA SER A 27 -4.35 2.15 -8.94
C SER A 27 -4.25 2.51 -7.45
N ILE A 28 -5.10 1.94 -6.60
CA ILE A 28 -5.06 2.20 -5.15
C ILE A 28 -3.77 1.65 -4.52
N LEU A 29 -3.30 0.47 -4.95
CA LEU A 29 -2.02 -0.07 -4.47
C LEU A 29 -0.85 0.85 -4.85
N ASP A 30 -0.82 1.32 -6.08
CA ASP A 30 0.27 2.14 -6.63
C ASP A 30 0.30 3.58 -6.06
N GLU A 31 -0.80 4.03 -5.46
CA GLU A 31 -0.85 5.28 -4.71
C GLU A 31 -0.17 5.19 -3.33
N THR A 32 0.15 3.99 -2.86
CA THR A 32 0.72 3.75 -1.52
C THR A 32 2.13 3.17 -1.57
N GLU A 33 3.00 3.63 -0.67
CA GLU A 33 4.36 3.10 -0.53
C GLU A 33 4.48 2.03 0.56
N ILE A 34 3.47 1.91 1.42
CA ILE A 34 3.46 1.01 2.58
C ILE A 34 2.20 0.17 2.51
N CYS A 35 2.36 -1.12 2.76
CA CYS A 35 1.26 -2.03 2.99
C CYS A 35 1.34 -2.62 4.40
N ASN A 36 0.22 -3.13 4.89
CA ASN A 36 0.11 -3.83 6.16
C ASN A 36 -0.08 -5.32 5.87
N ILE A 37 0.81 -6.16 6.39
CA ILE A 37 0.72 -7.60 6.21
C ILE A 37 0.30 -8.25 7.52
N ALA A 38 -0.79 -9.01 7.48
CA ALA A 38 -1.23 -9.84 8.58
C ALA A 38 -0.54 -11.21 8.53
N PHE A 39 -0.09 -11.71 9.67
CA PHE A 39 0.51 -13.03 9.80
C PHE A 39 0.28 -13.61 11.20
N ILE A 40 0.38 -14.93 11.32
CA ILE A 40 0.32 -15.62 12.62
C ILE A 40 1.74 -15.94 13.06
N TYR A 41 2.06 -15.65 14.33
CA TYR A 41 3.30 -16.08 14.94
C TYR A 41 3.02 -16.52 16.38
N ASN A 42 3.44 -17.74 16.73
CA ASN A 42 3.14 -18.37 18.02
C ASN A 42 1.65 -18.28 18.39
N ASN A 43 0.77 -18.65 17.44
CA ASN A 43 -0.69 -18.62 17.56
C ASN A 43 -1.28 -17.24 17.90
N LYS A 44 -0.53 -16.15 17.70
CA LYS A 44 -1.00 -14.77 17.88
C LYS A 44 -1.06 -14.05 16.53
N PRO A 45 -2.10 -13.24 16.28
CA PRO A 45 -2.17 -12.40 15.10
C PRO A 45 -1.24 -11.20 15.24
N PHE A 46 -0.51 -10.90 14.17
CA PHE A 46 0.31 -9.71 14.02
C PHE A 46 -0.09 -8.98 12.76
N VAL A 47 0.14 -7.67 12.75
CA VAL A 47 0.10 -6.82 11.56
C VAL A 47 1.39 -6.04 11.53
N GLN A 48 2.12 -6.11 10.41
CA GLN A 48 3.38 -5.39 10.25
C GLN A 48 3.33 -4.49 9.02
N PRO A 49 3.55 -3.17 9.17
CA PRO A 49 3.72 -2.28 8.03
C PRO A 49 5.07 -2.55 7.36
N ILE A 50 5.09 -2.52 6.02
CA ILE A 50 6.31 -2.70 5.24
C ILE A 50 6.21 -1.96 3.90
N ASN A 51 7.34 -1.46 3.42
CA ASN A 51 7.44 -0.96 2.05
C ASN A 51 7.39 -2.12 1.05
N PHE A 52 6.74 -1.90 -0.09
CA PHE A 52 6.58 -2.91 -1.13
C PHE A 52 6.77 -2.27 -2.51
N GLY A 53 6.85 -3.11 -3.54
CA GLY A 53 6.67 -2.68 -4.92
C GLY A 53 5.80 -3.63 -5.71
N ARG A 54 5.03 -3.11 -6.65
CA ARG A 54 4.19 -3.91 -7.55
C ARG A 54 4.77 -3.92 -8.96
N LEU A 55 4.74 -5.09 -9.60
CA LEU A 55 4.99 -5.24 -11.03
C LEU A 55 3.99 -6.27 -11.56
N ASP A 56 3.13 -5.83 -12.48
CA ASP A 56 2.02 -6.62 -13.00
C ASP A 56 1.15 -7.21 -11.86
N ASP A 57 0.88 -8.52 -11.89
CA ASP A 57 0.09 -9.23 -10.89
C ASP A 57 0.93 -9.68 -9.67
N LYS A 58 2.11 -9.07 -9.45
CA LYS A 58 3.06 -9.45 -8.40
C LYS A 58 3.43 -8.29 -7.50
N ILE A 59 3.61 -8.60 -6.22
CA ILE A 59 4.10 -7.70 -5.20
C ILE A 59 5.44 -8.24 -4.68
N TYR A 60 6.38 -7.35 -4.40
CA TYR A 60 7.68 -7.68 -3.85
C TYR A 60 7.85 -6.99 -2.50
N ILE A 61 8.37 -7.73 -1.54
CA ILE A 61 8.79 -7.22 -0.22
C ILE A 61 10.17 -7.77 0.11
N HIS A 62 10.87 -7.12 1.04
CA HIS A 62 12.17 -7.59 1.50
C HIS A 62 12.33 -7.48 3.01
N GLY A 63 13.24 -8.24 3.58
CA GLY A 63 13.55 -8.18 5.01
C GLY A 63 14.90 -8.81 5.32
N SER A 64 15.33 -8.74 6.58
CA SER A 64 16.48 -9.53 7.01
C SER A 64 16.14 -11.03 6.98
N LEU A 65 17.15 -11.89 6.92
CA LEU A 65 16.94 -13.35 6.96
C LEU A 65 16.14 -13.81 8.20
N LYS A 66 16.28 -13.09 9.32
CA LYS A 66 15.61 -13.37 10.60
C LYS A 66 14.28 -12.62 10.77
N ASN A 67 13.80 -11.92 9.74
CA ASN A 67 12.55 -11.18 9.85
C ASN A 67 11.38 -12.15 10.06
N ARG A 68 10.77 -12.02 11.24
CA ARG A 68 9.66 -12.86 11.71
C ARG A 68 8.50 -12.93 10.72
N MET A 69 8.05 -11.79 10.18
CA MET A 69 6.92 -11.74 9.25
C MET A 69 7.25 -12.51 7.97
N THR A 70 8.41 -12.26 7.35
CA THR A 70 8.79 -12.97 6.12
C THR A 70 8.94 -14.48 6.32
N ASN A 71 9.37 -14.93 7.49
CA ASN A 71 9.46 -16.35 7.81
C ASN A 71 8.08 -16.99 7.99
N ALA A 72 7.18 -16.34 8.73
CA ALA A 72 5.81 -16.82 8.91
C ALA A 72 5.02 -16.91 7.59
N LEU A 73 5.26 -15.96 6.66
CA LEU A 73 4.67 -16.03 5.33
C LEU A 73 5.20 -17.21 4.51
N LEU A 74 6.49 -17.54 4.63
CA LEU A 74 7.07 -18.69 3.93
C LEU A 74 6.62 -20.03 4.51
N GLU A 75 6.35 -20.10 5.81
CA GLU A 75 5.81 -21.30 6.46
C GLU A 75 4.39 -21.63 6.01
N THR A 76 3.58 -20.60 5.73
CA THR A 76 2.18 -20.75 5.29
C THR A 76 2.02 -20.73 3.78
N GLU A 77 3.02 -20.19 3.06
CA GLU A 77 2.98 -19.87 1.62
C GLU A 77 1.80 -18.98 1.20
N GLU A 78 1.12 -18.36 2.16
CA GLU A 78 -0.04 -17.51 1.98
C GLU A 78 0.18 -16.12 2.55
N VAL A 79 -0.53 -15.13 2.02
CA VAL A 79 -0.47 -13.76 2.54
C VAL A 79 -1.84 -13.09 2.49
N CYS A 80 -2.12 -12.32 3.54
CA CYS A 80 -3.16 -11.30 3.57
C CYS A 80 -2.49 -9.92 3.70
N LEU A 81 -2.66 -9.09 2.68
CA LEU A 81 -2.09 -7.75 2.60
C LEU A 81 -3.22 -6.72 2.50
N ASN A 82 -3.06 -5.61 3.22
CA ASN A 82 -3.97 -4.48 3.16
C ASN A 82 -3.25 -3.14 2.91
N VAL A 83 -3.86 -2.30 2.08
CA VAL A 83 -3.55 -0.87 1.98
C VAL A 83 -4.82 -0.06 2.24
N MET A 84 -4.67 1.18 2.72
CA MET A 84 -5.78 2.11 2.95
C MET A 84 -5.31 3.55 2.76
N ILE A 85 -6.16 4.36 2.13
CA ILE A 85 -6.02 5.80 1.94
C ILE A 85 -7.26 6.46 2.53
N LEU A 86 -7.06 7.45 3.40
CA LEU A 86 -8.13 8.29 3.93
C LEU A 86 -8.30 9.51 3.02
N ASP A 87 -9.50 9.68 2.47
CA ASP A 87 -9.79 10.76 1.52
C ASP A 87 -10.61 11.90 2.15
N ALA A 88 -11.45 11.63 3.17
CA ALA A 88 -12.16 12.67 3.91
C ALA A 88 -12.77 12.20 5.24
N MET A 89 -12.97 13.14 6.17
CA MET A 89 -13.87 12.96 7.33
C MET A 89 -15.27 13.46 6.99
N LYS A 90 -16.31 12.69 7.36
CA LYS A 90 -17.71 13.01 7.11
C LYS A 90 -18.44 13.24 8.42
N LEU A 91 -18.87 14.48 8.59
CA LEU A 91 -19.49 14.97 9.79
C LEU A 91 -20.98 15.17 9.53
N THR A 92 -21.80 14.51 10.36
CA THR A 92 -23.26 14.50 10.31
C THR A 92 -23.79 15.09 11.60
N ARG A 93 -25.10 15.35 11.68
CA ARG A 93 -25.74 15.88 12.89
C ARG A 93 -25.86 14.83 13.98
N SER A 94 -26.12 13.59 13.58
CA SER A 94 -26.14 12.44 14.49
C SER A 94 -24.75 11.84 14.65
N ALA A 95 -24.33 11.62 15.89
CA ALA A 95 -23.07 10.96 16.22
C ALA A 95 -22.94 9.56 15.58
N PHE A 96 -24.07 8.90 15.34
CA PHE A 96 -24.13 7.55 14.77
C PHE A 96 -23.77 7.49 13.27
N HIS A 97 -23.87 8.61 12.56
CA HIS A 97 -23.69 8.66 11.11
C HIS A 97 -22.35 9.26 10.67
N HIS A 98 -21.50 9.67 11.61
CA HIS A 98 -20.12 10.06 11.33
C HIS A 98 -19.36 8.93 10.64
N SER A 99 -18.57 9.28 9.63
CA SER A 99 -17.79 8.30 8.88
C SER A 99 -16.64 8.97 8.13
N VAL A 100 -16.05 8.22 7.20
CA VAL A 100 -14.96 8.71 6.35
C VAL A 100 -15.19 8.31 4.89
N ASN A 101 -14.65 9.09 3.97
CA ASN A 101 -14.35 8.63 2.62
C ASN A 101 -12.95 8.02 2.62
N TYR A 102 -12.80 6.88 1.99
CA TYR A 102 -11.57 6.12 1.98
C TYR A 102 -11.54 5.13 0.83
N ARG A 103 -10.33 4.72 0.46
CA ARG A 103 -10.06 3.63 -0.48
C ARG A 103 -9.20 2.60 0.22
N SER A 104 -9.58 1.33 0.18
CA SER A 104 -8.78 0.25 0.75
C SER A 104 -8.78 -0.95 -0.17
N VAL A 105 -7.65 -1.67 -0.24
CA VAL A 105 -7.54 -2.94 -0.95
C VAL A 105 -7.16 -4.03 0.05
N MET A 106 -7.81 -5.17 -0.07
CA MET A 106 -7.43 -6.41 0.58
C MET A 106 -6.99 -7.42 -0.48
N ILE A 107 -5.79 -7.98 -0.32
CA ILE A 107 -5.19 -8.95 -1.24
C ILE A 107 -4.98 -10.26 -0.51
N PHE A 108 -5.29 -11.35 -1.21
CA PHE A 108 -4.89 -12.69 -0.85
C PHE A 108 -4.02 -13.26 -1.97
N GLY A 109 -2.91 -13.87 -1.59
CA GLY A 109 -1.91 -14.34 -2.54
C GLY A 109 -1.08 -15.49 -2.04
N SER A 110 -0.26 -16.02 -2.94
CA SER A 110 0.77 -17.01 -2.61
C SER A 110 2.13 -16.35 -2.51
N VAL A 111 2.99 -16.84 -1.62
CA VAL A 111 4.31 -16.27 -1.33
C VAL A 111 5.40 -17.26 -1.69
N LYS A 112 6.51 -16.75 -2.25
CA LYS A 112 7.75 -17.53 -2.39
C LYS A 112 8.99 -16.66 -2.16
N GLU A 113 10.08 -17.29 -1.76
CA GLU A 113 11.39 -16.65 -1.67
C GLU A 113 12.08 -16.60 -3.04
N LEU A 114 12.68 -15.46 -3.35
CA LEU A 114 13.59 -15.32 -4.49
C LEU A 114 15.00 -15.68 -4.05
N THR A 115 15.55 -16.75 -4.61
CA THR A 115 16.83 -17.33 -4.19
C THR A 115 17.99 -16.95 -5.11
N SER A 116 17.72 -16.67 -6.40
CA SER A 116 18.76 -16.24 -7.34
C SER A 116 19.09 -14.75 -7.18
N ASP A 117 20.37 -14.38 -7.33
CA ASP A 117 20.79 -12.98 -7.27
C ASP A 117 20.05 -12.11 -8.29
N LYS A 118 19.79 -12.65 -9.49
CA LYS A 118 19.06 -11.96 -10.55
C LYS A 118 17.64 -11.61 -10.13
N ASP A 119 16.91 -12.57 -9.58
CA ASP A 119 15.51 -12.37 -9.19
C ASP A 119 15.40 -11.44 -7.97
N LYS A 120 16.33 -11.57 -7.01
CA LYS A 120 16.41 -10.66 -5.86
C LYS A 120 16.67 -9.22 -6.30
N LEU A 121 17.59 -9.01 -7.24
CA LEU A 121 17.86 -7.68 -7.80
C LEU A 121 16.64 -7.11 -8.52
N GLN A 122 15.89 -7.93 -9.25
CA GLN A 122 14.64 -7.48 -9.88
C GLN A 122 13.59 -7.09 -8.83
N GLY A 123 13.38 -7.91 -7.80
CA GLY A 123 12.44 -7.61 -6.73
C GLY A 123 12.81 -6.31 -5.97
N LEU A 124 14.09 -6.16 -5.63
CA LEU A 124 14.59 -4.93 -4.98
C LEU A 124 14.47 -3.70 -5.89
N LYS A 125 14.73 -3.84 -7.19
CA LYS A 125 14.50 -2.78 -8.18
C LYS A 125 13.04 -2.37 -8.22
N THR A 126 12.11 -3.33 -8.26
CA THR A 126 10.67 -3.06 -8.23
C THR A 126 10.27 -2.30 -6.97
N ILE A 127 10.73 -2.72 -5.79
CA ILE A 127 10.46 -2.04 -4.51
C ILE A 127 10.94 -0.59 -4.53
N ILE A 128 12.19 -0.37 -4.93
CA ILE A 128 12.79 0.98 -4.93
C ILE A 128 12.11 1.89 -5.96
N ASN A 129 11.79 1.38 -7.14
CA ASN A 129 11.13 2.17 -8.19
C ASN A 129 9.64 2.41 -7.92
N HIS A 130 8.99 1.57 -7.12
CA HIS A 130 7.64 1.83 -6.61
C HIS A 130 7.64 2.98 -5.61
N PHE A 131 8.67 3.06 -4.76
CA PHE A 131 8.84 4.15 -3.81
C PHE A 131 9.07 5.50 -4.51
N VAL A 132 10.05 5.55 -5.41
CA VAL A 132 10.32 6.72 -6.25
C VAL A 132 10.68 6.22 -7.67
N PRO A 133 9.95 6.62 -8.72
CA PRO A 133 10.20 6.19 -10.08
C PRO A 133 11.66 6.38 -10.49
N ASN A 134 12.24 5.38 -11.14
CA ASN A 134 13.63 5.36 -11.62
C ASN A 134 14.73 5.49 -10.55
N ARG A 135 14.39 5.51 -9.25
CA ARG A 135 15.36 5.71 -8.16
C ARG A 135 16.50 4.70 -8.17
N TRP A 136 16.22 3.46 -8.59
CA TRP A 136 17.22 2.40 -8.69
C TRP A 136 18.44 2.83 -9.51
N GLU A 137 18.26 3.58 -10.60
CA GLU A 137 19.36 4.00 -11.48
C GLU A 137 20.23 5.13 -10.89
N TYR A 138 19.74 5.79 -9.84
CA TYR A 138 20.43 6.89 -9.16
C TYR A 138 21.08 6.46 -7.83
N CYS A 139 21.26 5.15 -7.61
CA CYS A 139 21.95 4.63 -6.43
C CYS A 139 22.83 3.42 -6.77
N ARG A 140 23.87 3.19 -5.95
CA ARG A 140 24.71 1.98 -6.05
C ARG A 140 23.84 0.74 -5.83
N LYS A 141 24.01 -0.28 -6.68
CA LYS A 141 23.30 -1.55 -6.55
C LYS A 141 23.83 -2.36 -5.34
N PRO A 142 23.01 -3.23 -4.74
CA PRO A 142 23.45 -4.10 -3.66
C PRO A 142 24.66 -4.95 -4.06
N ASN A 143 25.63 -5.09 -3.15
CA ASN A 143 26.74 -6.03 -3.31
C ASN A 143 26.34 -7.45 -2.85
N LYS A 144 27.21 -8.43 -3.08
CA LYS A 144 26.94 -9.84 -2.73
C LYS A 144 26.64 -10.07 -1.24
N LYS A 145 27.29 -9.33 -0.33
CA LYS A 145 27.06 -9.46 1.12
C LYS A 145 25.68 -8.93 1.51
N GLU A 146 25.29 -7.78 0.96
CA GLU A 146 23.97 -7.19 1.14
C GLU A 146 22.87 -8.11 0.59
N LEU A 147 23.05 -8.66 -0.61
CA LEU A 147 22.12 -9.64 -1.19
C LEU A 147 22.00 -10.91 -0.35
N LYS A 148 23.12 -11.44 0.15
CA LYS A 148 23.11 -12.64 1.00
C LYS A 148 22.39 -12.40 2.34
N ALA A 149 22.47 -11.19 2.89
CA ALA A 149 21.83 -10.83 4.16
C ALA A 149 20.34 -10.46 4.04
N THR A 150 19.84 -10.32 2.80
CA THR A 150 18.49 -9.84 2.53
C THR A 150 17.61 -10.97 1.99
N LYS A 151 16.46 -11.20 2.60
CA LYS A 151 15.38 -12.03 2.04
C LYS A 151 14.51 -11.16 1.14
N VAL A 152 14.14 -11.68 -0.03
CA VAL A 152 13.24 -11.00 -0.96
C VAL A 152 12.13 -11.97 -1.31
N LEU A 153 10.88 -11.56 -1.09
CA LEU A 153 9.71 -12.39 -1.36
C LEU A 153 8.96 -11.83 -2.56
N GLU A 154 8.50 -12.74 -3.42
CA GLU A 154 7.50 -12.47 -4.44
C GLU A 154 6.14 -12.97 -3.93
N ILE A 155 5.14 -12.10 -4.02
CA ILE A 155 3.75 -12.36 -3.70
C ILE A 155 2.98 -12.33 -5.02
N THR A 156 2.38 -13.45 -5.41
CA THR A 156 1.47 -13.48 -6.56
C THR A 156 0.06 -13.15 -6.09
N ILE A 157 -0.56 -12.12 -6.67
CA ILE A 157 -1.94 -11.73 -6.35
C ILE A 157 -2.89 -12.79 -6.90
N LYS A 158 -3.53 -13.56 -6.02
CA LYS A 158 -4.50 -14.60 -6.42
C LYS A 158 -5.91 -14.06 -6.49
N THR A 159 -6.29 -13.27 -5.50
CA THR A 159 -7.58 -12.58 -5.48
C THR A 159 -7.49 -11.32 -4.64
N ALA A 160 -8.36 -10.36 -4.92
CA ALA A 160 -8.41 -9.11 -4.18
C ALA A 160 -9.84 -8.55 -4.17
N SER A 161 -10.07 -7.61 -3.26
CA SER A 161 -11.21 -6.71 -3.31
C SER A 161 -10.81 -5.33 -2.82
N ALA A 162 -11.38 -4.31 -3.45
CA ALA A 162 -11.33 -2.95 -2.96
C ALA A 162 -12.65 -2.57 -2.30
N LYS A 163 -12.58 -1.62 -1.37
CA LYS A 163 -13.73 -0.94 -0.81
C LYS A 163 -13.50 0.57 -0.90
N ILE A 164 -14.37 1.23 -1.65
CA ILE A 164 -14.29 2.67 -1.93
C ILE A 164 -15.52 3.35 -1.35
N ALA A 165 -15.30 4.23 -0.38
CA ALA A 165 -16.32 5.13 0.14
C ALA A 165 -16.01 6.54 -0.36
N ASP A 166 -16.86 7.05 -1.25
CA ASP A 166 -16.74 8.41 -1.75
C ASP A 166 -18.14 9.03 -1.92
N THR A 167 -18.74 9.43 -0.80
CA THR A 167 -20.08 10.03 -0.80
C THR A 167 -20.11 11.20 0.18
N PRO A 168 -21.00 12.18 0.02
CA PRO A 168 -21.22 13.21 1.05
C PRO A 168 -21.73 12.60 2.38
N PRO A 169 -21.72 13.38 3.47
CA PRO A 169 -22.43 13.05 4.71
C PRO A 169 -23.92 12.83 4.43
N ALA A 170 -24.55 11.94 5.19
CA ALA A 170 -25.96 11.59 5.02
C ALA A 170 -26.63 11.49 6.38
N ASP A 171 -27.48 12.47 6.69
CA ASP A 171 -28.34 12.50 7.87
C ASP A 171 -29.67 11.76 7.59
N LYS A 172 -30.33 11.30 8.66
CA LYS A 172 -31.73 10.88 8.56
C LYS A 172 -32.64 12.10 8.42
N LYS A 173 -33.84 11.90 7.87
CA LYS A 173 -34.84 12.97 7.72
C LYS A 173 -35.14 13.68 9.04
N ASP A 174 -35.25 12.91 10.12
CA ASP A 174 -35.57 13.42 11.46
C ASP A 174 -34.48 14.32 12.05
N ASP A 175 -33.23 14.17 11.58
CA ASP A 175 -32.09 14.94 12.06
C ASP A 175 -31.90 16.27 11.30
N LEU A 176 -32.59 16.47 10.16
CA LEU A 176 -32.32 17.60 9.25
C LEU A 176 -32.56 18.98 9.89
N ASN A 177 -33.44 19.05 10.88
CA ASN A 177 -33.77 20.30 11.58
C ASN A 177 -32.86 20.57 12.79
N LEU A 178 -31.93 19.68 13.13
CA LEU A 178 -31.00 19.91 14.23
C LEU A 178 -29.97 20.96 13.82
N ASP A 179 -29.69 21.89 14.74
CA ASP A 179 -28.76 23.01 14.54
C ASP A 179 -27.30 22.59 14.82
N PHE A 180 -26.87 21.51 14.16
CA PHE A 180 -25.48 21.06 14.15
C PHE A 180 -24.89 21.22 12.75
N TRP A 181 -23.64 21.67 12.70
CA TRP A 181 -22.89 21.75 11.44
C TRP A 181 -22.69 20.34 10.85
N THR A 182 -22.88 20.21 9.53
CA THR A 182 -22.67 18.98 8.75
C THR A 182 -21.76 19.29 7.58
N GLY A 183 -20.89 18.37 7.21
CA GLY A 183 -19.95 18.61 6.12
C GLY A 183 -18.84 17.59 5.99
N THR A 184 -17.97 17.85 5.01
CA THR A 184 -16.84 17.00 4.67
C THR A 184 -15.56 17.78 4.91
N ILE A 185 -14.59 17.16 5.58
CA ILE A 185 -13.21 17.66 5.66
C ILE A 185 -12.35 16.78 4.75
N PRO A 186 -11.97 17.25 3.55
CA PRO A 186 -11.09 16.51 2.66
C PRO A 186 -9.70 16.30 3.27
N VAL A 187 -9.10 15.16 2.99
CA VAL A 187 -7.74 14.81 3.40
C VAL A 187 -6.92 14.57 2.14
N LYS A 188 -5.75 15.22 2.05
CA LYS A 188 -4.81 15.06 0.93
C LYS A 188 -3.41 14.77 1.46
N LYS A 189 -2.68 13.94 0.72
CA LYS A 189 -1.25 13.73 0.92
C LYS A 189 -0.49 14.82 0.15
N VAL A 190 0.50 15.42 0.77
CA VAL A 190 1.38 16.42 0.16
C VAL A 190 2.82 15.99 0.38
N TYR A 191 3.65 16.12 -0.66
CA TYR A 191 5.09 15.88 -0.60
C TYR A 191 5.80 17.22 -0.57
N ASP A 192 6.54 17.50 0.49
CA ASP A 192 7.34 18.71 0.59
C ASP A 192 8.59 18.67 -0.31
N PHE A 193 9.27 19.82 -0.42
CA PHE A 193 10.51 19.91 -1.16
C PHE A 193 11.59 18.99 -0.58
N PRO A 194 12.36 18.23 -1.41
CA PRO A 194 13.36 17.30 -0.90
C PRO A 194 14.46 17.98 -0.09
N ILE A 195 14.74 17.42 1.09
CA ILE A 195 15.81 17.89 1.98
C ILE A 195 17.07 17.08 1.69
N SER A 196 18.17 17.76 1.41
CA SER A 196 19.46 17.10 1.15
C SER A 196 20.15 16.69 2.45
N ASP A 197 20.84 15.56 2.43
CA ASP A 197 21.68 15.08 3.53
C ASP A 197 22.83 16.07 3.80
N GLU A 198 23.05 16.41 5.07
CA GLU A 198 24.11 17.31 5.51
C GLU A 198 25.52 16.77 5.21
N PHE A 199 25.66 15.45 5.13
CA PHE A 199 26.94 14.78 4.83
C PHE A 199 27.18 14.56 3.32
N ALA A 200 26.25 15.00 2.46
CA ALA A 200 26.41 14.86 1.01
C ALA A 200 27.62 15.66 0.52
N LYS A 201 28.68 14.95 0.12
CA LYS A 201 29.88 15.56 -0.47
C LYS A 201 29.49 16.45 -1.65
N ASN A 202 29.99 17.70 -1.65
CA ASN A 202 29.89 18.67 -2.74
C ASN A 202 28.48 19.17 -3.09
N LYS A 203 27.56 19.36 -2.13
CA LYS A 203 26.22 19.95 -2.39
C LYS A 203 25.56 19.31 -3.61
N THR A 204 25.59 17.98 -3.68
CA THR A 204 25.07 17.22 -4.82
C THR A 204 23.65 17.71 -5.11
N LYS A 205 23.42 18.18 -6.34
CA LYS A 205 22.10 18.70 -6.72
C LYS A 205 21.06 17.59 -6.60
N ILE A 206 19.87 17.96 -6.15
CA ILE A 206 18.71 17.06 -6.18
C ILE A 206 18.48 16.65 -7.64
N PRO A 207 18.49 15.35 -7.98
CA PRO A 207 18.31 14.93 -9.36
C PRO A 207 16.90 15.25 -9.86
N ASN A 208 16.75 15.65 -11.13
CA ASN A 208 15.47 16.09 -11.70
C ASN A 208 14.33 15.09 -11.48
N HIS A 209 14.57 13.78 -11.61
CA HIS A 209 13.52 12.77 -11.38
C HIS A 209 12.87 12.83 -9.99
N ILE A 210 13.57 13.34 -8.96
CA ILE A 210 13.00 13.54 -7.62
C ILE A 210 12.10 14.78 -7.60
N LEU A 211 12.56 15.87 -8.22
CA LEU A 211 11.80 17.11 -8.33
C LEU A 211 10.52 16.89 -9.15
N ASP A 212 10.64 16.17 -10.27
CA ASP A 212 9.52 15.79 -11.12
C ASP A 212 8.54 14.88 -10.36
N PHE A 213 9.03 13.88 -9.62
CA PHE A 213 8.21 13.04 -8.76
C PHE A 213 7.40 13.83 -7.73
N VAL A 214 8.05 14.75 -6.99
CA VAL A 214 7.36 15.59 -6.00
C VAL A 214 6.31 16.48 -6.67
N LYS A 215 6.65 17.07 -7.82
CA LYS A 215 5.72 17.89 -8.60
C LYS A 215 4.52 17.08 -9.08
N GLU A 216 4.73 15.87 -9.59
CA GLU A 216 3.68 14.98 -10.08
C GLU A 216 2.77 14.49 -8.97
N LYS A 217 3.31 14.14 -7.79
CA LYS A 217 2.52 13.67 -6.65
C LYS A 217 1.66 14.76 -5.99
N ASN A 218 1.96 16.03 -6.24
CA ASN A 218 1.21 17.17 -5.71
C ASN A 218 0.25 17.81 -6.73
N LYS A 219 0.16 17.28 -7.96
CA LYS A 219 -0.88 17.67 -8.93
C LYS A 219 -2.23 17.07 -8.53
#